data_AF-A0A2H9VTN7-F1
#
_entry.id   AF-A0A2H9VTN7-F1
#
_cell.length_a   1.000
_cell.length_b   1.000
_cell.length_c   1.000
_cell.angle_alpha   90.00
_cell.angle_beta   90.00
_cell.angle_gamma   90.00
#
_symmetry.space_group_name_H-M   'P 1'
#
loop_
_entity.id
_entity.type
_entity.pdbx_description
1 polymer ?
#
loop_
_entity_poly.entity_id
_entity_poly.type
_entity_poly.pdbx_seq_one_letter_code
_entity_poly.pdbx_strand_id
1 'polypeptide(L)'
;MTVDIENKEWPEDGKLPELAGKANPFVVPEGYFDGLDERIMAAITIDELKNSMPEEGFLVPEGYFNELASNIQSRIAVEELIDHEEAGFELPAGYFDELNANIQSRIAVEEAMEAGEAFEVPAGYFETLTSQIESRVFVEEALSTDEVFTVPDGYFEQLNAKILNKTVTQETVQRKGGIIRLMRSTAFKYATAACFVLVAGAGFMFWPSTNNVEPINASDYLHKELSTVPVDDLQKYIQASMEGVDVQHTVAIEDLPVSEAAFTNALQEYAEMQ
;
A
#
# COMPACT_ATOMS: atom_id res chain seq x y z
N MET A 1 -63.80 7.88 -19.92
CA MET A 1 -64.80 7.83 -18.83
C MET A 1 -64.03 8.17 -17.56
N THR A 2 -64.01 9.46 -17.21
CA THR A 2 -63.35 9.96 -15.99
C THR A 2 -64.22 9.57 -14.81
N VAL A 3 -63.68 8.78 -13.90
CA VAL A 3 -64.36 8.47 -12.63
C VAL A 3 -63.93 9.56 -11.67
N ASP A 4 -64.83 10.48 -11.36
CA ASP A 4 -64.66 11.45 -10.28
C ASP A 4 -64.64 10.69 -8.95
N ILE A 5 -63.49 10.72 -8.26
CA ILE A 5 -63.28 10.07 -6.95
C ILE A 5 -63.25 11.13 -5.83
N GLU A 6 -63.50 12.39 -6.13
CA GLU A 6 -63.63 13.43 -5.11
C GLU A 6 -65.02 13.37 -4.47
N ASN A 7 -65.04 13.12 -3.15
CA ASN A 7 -66.21 13.05 -2.27
C ASN A 7 -67.00 11.74 -2.24
N LYS A 8 -66.42 10.72 -1.60
CA LYS A 8 -67.22 9.79 -0.79
C LYS A 8 -66.96 10.08 0.69
N GLU A 9 -67.98 10.63 1.34
CA GLU A 9 -68.04 10.82 2.78
C GLU A 9 -67.74 9.49 3.49
N TRP A 10 -66.81 9.54 4.44
CA TRP A 10 -66.46 8.39 5.26
C TRP A 10 -67.61 8.12 6.25
N PRO A 11 -68.06 6.87 6.42
CA PRO A 11 -69.11 6.57 7.38
C PRO A 11 -68.61 6.86 8.81
N GLU A 12 -69.33 7.71 9.53
CA GLU A 12 -68.96 8.20 10.88
C GLU A 12 -68.92 7.12 11.98
N ASP A 13 -69.35 5.89 11.68
CA ASP A 13 -69.46 4.80 12.66
C ASP A 13 -68.21 3.92 12.79
N GLY A 14 -67.07 4.30 12.19
CA GLY A 14 -65.79 3.57 12.31
C GLY A 14 -65.80 2.14 11.76
N LYS A 15 -66.90 1.71 11.13
CA LYS A 15 -66.99 0.44 10.43
C LYS A 15 -66.44 0.61 9.02
N LEU A 16 -65.35 -0.09 8.75
CA LEU A 16 -64.83 -0.25 7.39
C LEU A 16 -65.98 -0.72 6.48
N PRO A 17 -66.15 -0.13 5.27
CA PRO A 17 -67.13 -0.63 4.32
C PRO A 17 -66.92 -2.12 4.11
N GLU A 18 -67.92 -2.94 4.40
CA GLU A 18 -67.85 -4.37 4.13
C GLU A 18 -67.63 -4.54 2.62
N LEU A 19 -66.44 -5.00 2.23
CA LEU A 19 -66.08 -5.33 0.86
C LEU A 19 -66.83 -6.60 0.45
N ALA A 20 -68.14 -6.46 0.25
CA ALA A 20 -68.99 -7.52 -0.25
C ALA A 20 -68.58 -7.85 -1.69
N GLY A 21 -67.85 -8.96 -1.86
CA GLY A 21 -67.78 -9.70 -3.12
C GLY A 21 -66.93 -9.12 -4.25
N LYS A 22 -66.17 -8.06 -4.05
CA LYS A 22 -65.20 -7.56 -5.05
C LYS A 22 -63.80 -7.79 -4.53
N ALA A 23 -63.07 -8.72 -5.17
CA ALA A 23 -61.67 -8.98 -4.89
C ALA A 23 -60.92 -7.65 -4.72
N ASN A 24 -60.13 -7.53 -3.65
CA ASN A 24 -59.38 -6.33 -3.35
C ASN A 24 -58.56 -5.94 -4.60
N PRO A 25 -58.82 -4.79 -5.25
CA PRO A 25 -58.08 -4.39 -6.45
C PRO A 25 -56.64 -3.95 -6.14
N PHE A 26 -56.31 -3.79 -4.85
CA PHE A 26 -54.98 -3.45 -4.37
C PHE A 26 -54.25 -4.73 -3.92
N VAL A 27 -53.86 -5.55 -4.90
CA VAL A 27 -52.95 -6.68 -4.68
C VAL A 27 -51.58 -6.25 -5.16
N VAL A 28 -50.63 -6.20 -4.24
CA VAL A 28 -49.22 -6.02 -4.61
C VAL A 28 -48.69 -7.34 -5.19
N PRO A 29 -47.80 -7.28 -6.19
CA PRO A 29 -47.12 -8.47 -6.69
C PRO A 29 -46.40 -9.25 -5.58
N GLU A 30 -46.27 -10.57 -5.77
CA GLU A 30 -45.46 -11.41 -4.89
C GLU A 30 -44.03 -10.87 -4.82
N GLY A 31 -43.49 -10.73 -3.61
CA GLY A 31 -42.15 -10.16 -3.37
C GLY A 31 -42.04 -8.63 -3.43
N TYR A 32 -43.14 -7.88 -3.56
CA TYR A 32 -43.10 -6.40 -3.56
C TYR A 32 -42.40 -5.79 -2.33
N PHE A 33 -42.61 -6.42 -1.17
CA PHE A 33 -42.02 -6.01 0.10
C PHE A 33 -40.62 -6.61 0.34
N ASP A 34 -40.17 -7.53 -0.51
CA ASP A 34 -38.84 -8.11 -0.38
C ASP A 34 -37.81 -7.04 -0.73
N GLY A 35 -36.90 -6.78 0.20
CA GLY A 35 -35.90 -5.71 0.10
C GLY A 35 -36.47 -4.29 0.12
N LEU A 36 -37.76 -4.08 0.46
CA LEU A 36 -38.31 -2.73 0.55
C LEU A 36 -37.57 -1.88 1.60
N ASP A 37 -37.26 -2.47 2.74
CA ASP A 37 -36.51 -1.80 3.80
C ASP A 37 -35.12 -1.36 3.33
N GLU A 38 -34.42 -2.22 2.58
CA GLU A 38 -33.11 -1.90 2.00
C GLU A 38 -33.20 -0.79 0.95
N ARG A 39 -34.22 -0.83 0.07
CA ARG A 39 -34.46 0.24 -0.91
C ARG A 39 -34.81 1.57 -0.24
N ILE A 40 -35.60 1.54 0.83
CA ILE A 40 -35.96 2.75 1.59
C ILE A 40 -34.70 3.32 2.25
N MET A 41 -33.90 2.48 2.91
CA MET A 41 -32.65 2.93 3.53
C MET A 41 -31.66 3.47 2.51
N ALA A 42 -31.51 2.82 1.34
CA ALA A 42 -30.67 3.31 0.25
C ALA A 42 -31.17 4.65 -0.31
N ALA A 43 -32.48 4.85 -0.44
CA ALA A 43 -33.04 6.11 -0.90
C ALA A 43 -32.80 7.25 0.11
N ILE A 44 -32.94 6.96 1.42
CA ILE A 44 -32.66 7.92 2.48
C ILE A 44 -31.18 8.29 2.49
N THR A 45 -30.26 7.32 2.42
CA THR A 45 -28.82 7.60 2.42
C THR A 45 -28.38 8.38 1.18
N ILE A 46 -28.95 8.10 0.00
CA ILE A 46 -28.66 8.87 -1.22
C ILE A 46 -29.19 10.32 -1.10
N ASP A 47 -30.37 10.53 -0.52
CA ASP A 47 -30.93 11.86 -0.32
C ASP A 47 -30.13 12.67 0.71
N GLU A 48 -29.74 12.04 1.82
CA GLU A 48 -28.84 12.62 2.82
C GLU A 48 -27.47 12.97 2.24
N LEU A 49 -26.88 12.10 1.41
CA LEU A 49 -25.62 12.36 0.72
C LEU A 49 -25.74 13.53 -0.25
N LYS A 50 -26.83 13.63 -1.01
CA LYS A 50 -27.09 14.75 -1.92
C LYS A 50 -27.26 16.08 -1.17
N ASN A 51 -27.93 16.06 -0.02
CA ASN A 51 -28.15 17.24 0.80
C ASN A 51 -26.92 17.66 1.62
N SER A 52 -26.00 16.73 1.90
CA SER A 52 -24.76 16.97 2.64
C SER A 52 -23.53 17.23 1.75
N MET A 53 -23.61 16.95 0.45
CA MET A 53 -22.56 17.30 -0.50
C MET A 53 -22.52 18.82 -0.75
N PRO A 54 -21.33 19.43 -0.80
CA PRO A 54 -21.16 20.75 -1.38
C PRO A 54 -21.67 20.74 -2.84
N GLU A 55 -22.35 21.79 -3.31
CA GLU A 55 -22.81 21.89 -4.71
C GLU A 55 -21.67 21.71 -5.73
N GLU A 56 -20.42 21.95 -5.32
CA GLU A 56 -19.23 21.81 -6.15
C GLU A 56 -18.74 20.36 -6.32
N GLY A 57 -19.36 19.38 -5.64
CA GLY A 57 -19.01 17.97 -5.74
C GLY A 57 -17.74 17.57 -5.00
N PHE A 58 -17.19 16.38 -5.32
CA PHE A 58 -15.88 15.95 -4.82
C PHE A 58 -14.77 16.67 -5.60
N LEU A 59 -14.37 17.82 -5.08
CA LEU A 59 -13.24 18.56 -5.64
C LEU A 59 -11.94 17.85 -5.27
N VAL A 60 -11.17 17.53 -6.30
CA VAL A 60 -9.81 17.02 -6.15
C VAL A 60 -8.88 18.23 -5.94
N PRO A 61 -7.91 18.17 -5.01
CA PRO A 61 -6.99 19.28 -4.76
C PRO A 61 -6.32 19.79 -6.04
N GLU A 62 -6.10 21.11 -6.10
CA GLU A 62 -5.39 21.73 -7.23
C GLU A 62 -4.04 21.04 -7.45
N GLY A 63 -3.78 20.62 -8.68
CA GLY A 63 -2.53 19.94 -9.03
C GLY A 63 -2.49 18.43 -8.76
N TYR A 64 -3.51 17.81 -8.17
CA TYR A 64 -3.54 16.36 -7.90
C TYR A 64 -3.18 15.54 -9.14
N PHE A 65 -3.85 15.80 -10.27
CA PHE A 65 -3.60 15.04 -11.51
C PHE A 65 -2.25 15.37 -12.16
N ASN A 66 -1.73 16.58 -11.93
CA ASN A 66 -0.41 16.98 -12.42
C ASN A 66 0.70 16.25 -11.65
N GLU A 67 0.52 16.05 -10.33
CA GLU A 67 1.47 15.36 -9.46
C GLU A 67 1.28 13.84 -9.45
N LEU A 68 0.09 13.35 -9.79
CA LEU A 68 -0.25 11.93 -9.74
C LEU A 68 0.72 11.07 -10.57
N ALA A 69 1.03 11.49 -11.80
CA ALA A 69 1.95 10.76 -12.67
C ALA A 69 3.36 10.68 -12.06
N SER A 70 3.85 11.78 -11.50
CA SER A 70 5.15 11.85 -10.83
C SER A 70 5.18 10.99 -9.56
N ASN A 71 4.12 11.05 -8.75
CA ASN A 71 3.98 10.25 -7.54
C ASN A 71 3.92 8.75 -7.85
N ILE A 72 3.18 8.34 -8.88
CA ILE A 72 3.11 6.94 -9.32
C ILE A 72 4.49 6.46 -9.79
N GLN A 73 5.20 7.24 -10.63
CA GLN A 73 6.53 6.89 -11.10
C GLN A 73 7.55 6.80 -9.95
N SER A 74 7.49 7.73 -9.02
CA SER A 74 8.32 7.72 -7.80
C SER A 74 8.07 6.45 -6.99
N ARG A 75 6.81 6.08 -6.77
CA ARG A 75 6.47 4.83 -6.06
C ARG A 75 6.95 3.59 -6.78
N ILE A 76 6.74 3.49 -8.09
CA ILE A 76 7.22 2.35 -8.89
C ILE A 76 8.75 2.24 -8.82
N ALA A 77 9.47 3.36 -8.93
CA ALA A 77 10.92 3.37 -8.84
C ALA A 77 11.42 2.97 -7.43
N VAL A 78 10.71 3.40 -6.37
CA VAL A 78 11.01 2.97 -5.00
C VAL A 78 10.72 1.49 -4.81
N GLU A 79 9.60 0.98 -5.34
CA GLU A 79 9.23 -0.44 -5.30
C GLU A 79 10.27 -1.32 -6.01
N GLU A 80 10.72 -0.91 -7.20
CA GLU A 80 11.76 -1.61 -7.98
C GLU A 80 13.10 -1.66 -7.23
N LEU A 81 13.42 -0.64 -6.43
CA LEU A 81 14.60 -0.62 -5.57
C LEU A 81 14.44 -1.49 -4.31
N ILE A 82 13.21 -1.74 -3.86
CA ILE A 82 12.88 -2.54 -2.66
C ILE A 82 12.75 -4.04 -3.01
N ASP A 83 12.33 -4.39 -4.22
CA ASP A 83 12.22 -5.78 -4.72
C ASP A 83 13.60 -6.48 -4.83
N HIS A 84 14.69 -5.72 -4.75
CA HIS A 84 16.00 -6.27 -4.42
C HIS A 84 16.07 -6.49 -2.90
N GLU A 85 15.84 -7.73 -2.47
CA GLU A 85 15.97 -8.24 -1.11
C GLU A 85 17.05 -7.48 -0.29
N GLU A 86 16.65 -6.93 0.87
CA GLU A 86 17.47 -6.25 1.91
C GLU A 86 17.41 -4.71 2.01
N ALA A 87 16.39 -4.03 1.50
CA ALA A 87 16.13 -2.64 1.91
C ALA A 87 14.63 -2.35 2.08
N GLY A 88 13.94 -3.18 2.87
CA GLY A 88 12.72 -2.70 3.52
C GLY A 88 13.04 -1.47 4.37
N PHE A 89 12.06 -0.60 4.61
CA PHE A 89 12.18 0.47 5.61
C PHE A 89 12.30 -0.16 7.01
N GLU A 90 13.47 -0.71 7.30
CA GLU A 90 13.79 -1.28 8.60
C GLU A 90 13.96 -0.13 9.58
N LEU A 91 13.11 -0.14 10.60
CA LEU A 91 13.28 0.76 11.73
C LEU A 91 14.65 0.45 12.36
N PRO A 92 15.44 1.48 12.69
CA PRO A 92 16.70 1.28 13.38
C PRO A 92 16.51 0.38 14.61
N ALA A 93 17.44 -0.55 14.82
CA ALA A 93 17.41 -1.42 15.99
C ALA A 93 17.28 -0.57 17.27
N GLY A 94 16.23 -0.81 18.06
CA GLY A 94 15.94 -0.06 19.28
C GLY A 94 15.14 1.24 19.11
N TYR A 95 14.63 1.57 17.91
CA TYR A 95 13.78 2.74 17.70
C TYR A 95 12.60 2.82 18.68
N PHE A 96 11.89 1.71 18.88
CA PHE A 96 10.77 1.67 19.81
C PHE A 96 11.21 1.69 21.28
N ASP A 97 12.37 1.13 21.59
CA ASP A 97 12.92 1.19 22.95
C ASP A 97 13.33 2.63 23.32
N GLU A 98 13.96 3.34 22.39
CA GLU A 98 14.32 4.76 22.55
C GLU A 98 13.07 5.65 22.59
N LEU A 99 12.09 5.41 21.72
CA LEU A 99 10.83 6.13 21.73
C LEU A 99 10.10 5.95 23.06
N ASN A 100 10.02 4.71 23.56
CA ASN A 100 9.40 4.42 24.84
C ASN A 100 10.16 5.10 25.99
N ALA A 101 11.49 5.03 26.00
CA ALA A 101 12.31 5.73 26.99
C ALA A 101 12.11 7.25 26.95
N ASN A 102 11.98 7.84 25.75
CA ASN A 102 11.74 9.27 25.59
C ASN A 102 10.36 9.68 26.11
N ILE A 103 9.32 8.91 25.79
CA ILE A 103 7.95 9.15 26.26
C ILE A 103 7.89 9.06 27.79
N GLN A 104 8.48 8.02 28.40
CA GLN A 104 8.52 7.86 29.85
C GLN A 104 9.29 8.99 30.54
N SER A 105 10.42 9.41 29.96
CA SER A 105 11.18 10.56 30.45
C SER A 105 10.36 11.85 30.43
N ARG A 106 9.65 12.13 29.34
CA ARG A 106 8.78 13.31 29.23
C ARG A 106 7.64 13.29 30.25
N ILE A 107 6.99 12.15 30.42
CA ILE A 107 5.91 11.99 31.41
C ILE A 107 6.45 12.22 32.82
N ALA A 108 7.61 11.64 33.16
CA ALA A 108 8.22 11.83 34.47
C ALA A 108 8.63 13.29 34.74
N VAL A 109 9.13 13.99 33.72
CA VAL A 109 9.46 15.43 33.82
C VAL A 109 8.19 16.26 34.00
N GLU A 110 7.14 15.97 33.24
CA GLU A 110 5.85 16.67 33.33
C GLU A 110 5.19 16.45 34.70
N GLU A 111 5.19 15.22 35.21
CA GLU A 111 4.71 14.88 36.55
C GLU A 111 5.52 15.58 37.65
N ALA A 112 6.85 15.62 37.54
CA ALA A 112 7.70 16.34 38.49
C ALA A 112 7.46 17.86 38.46
N MET A 113 7.20 18.42 37.28
CA MET A 113 6.85 19.83 37.11
C MET A 113 5.47 20.16 37.68
N GLU A 114 4.48 19.29 37.50
CA GLU A 114 3.14 19.44 38.09
C GLU A 114 3.14 19.24 39.61
N ALA A 115 4.00 18.35 40.12
CA ALA A 115 4.21 18.13 41.55
C ALA A 115 4.92 19.30 42.27
N GLY A 116 5.34 20.33 41.53
CA GLY A 116 6.02 21.50 42.07
C GLY A 116 7.49 21.25 42.43
N GLU A 117 8.04 20.09 42.07
CA GLU A 117 9.49 19.85 42.05
C GLU A 117 10.08 20.52 40.80
N ALA A 118 9.96 21.86 40.77
CA ALA A 118 10.72 22.66 39.83
C ALA A 118 12.21 22.33 40.01
N PHE A 119 12.91 22.07 38.92
CA PHE A 119 14.37 21.90 38.91
C PHE A 119 15.01 23.11 39.62
N GLU A 120 15.30 22.95 40.91
CA GLU A 120 15.90 24.02 41.70
C GLU A 120 17.34 24.18 41.26
N VAL A 121 17.67 25.39 40.82
CA VAL A 121 19.04 25.73 40.50
C VAL A 121 19.84 25.68 41.81
N PRO A 122 20.98 24.96 41.87
CA PRO A 122 21.75 24.83 43.10
C PRO A 122 22.04 26.18 43.75
N ALA A 123 21.93 26.24 45.08
CA ALA A 123 22.22 27.47 45.83
C ALA A 123 23.61 28.00 45.46
N GLY A 124 23.67 29.26 45.01
CA GLY A 124 24.92 29.91 44.59
C GLY A 124 25.35 29.64 43.13
N TYR A 125 24.55 28.94 42.31
CA TYR A 125 24.82 28.79 40.87
C TYR A 125 25.00 30.15 40.18
N PHE A 126 24.06 31.07 40.40
CA PHE A 126 24.11 32.39 39.79
C PHE A 126 25.28 33.21 40.32
N GLU A 127 25.59 33.14 41.63
CA GLU A 127 26.75 33.83 42.21
C GLU A 127 28.08 33.30 41.63
N THR A 128 28.20 31.98 41.50
CA THR A 128 29.40 31.33 40.92
C THR A 128 29.53 31.65 39.45
N LEU A 129 28.44 31.64 38.70
CA LEU A 129 28.40 31.97 37.27
C LEU A 129 28.76 33.45 37.06
N THR A 130 28.20 34.37 37.85
CA THR A 130 28.57 35.79 37.82
C THR A 130 30.05 35.98 38.13
N SER A 131 30.57 35.34 39.18
CA SER A 131 31.99 35.41 39.53
C SER A 131 32.91 34.85 38.43
N GLN A 132 32.49 33.75 37.78
CA GLN A 132 33.23 33.20 36.64
C GLN A 132 33.24 34.15 35.44
N ILE A 133 32.08 34.76 35.11
CA ILE A 133 31.99 35.74 34.01
C ILE A 133 32.88 36.94 34.32
N GLU A 134 32.80 37.53 35.51
CA GLU A 134 33.63 38.66 35.93
C GLU A 134 35.11 38.31 35.88
N SER A 135 35.50 37.13 36.36
CA SER A 135 36.90 36.67 36.30
C SER A 135 37.40 36.55 34.86
N ARG A 136 36.56 36.04 33.94
CA ARG A 136 36.92 35.90 32.53
C ARG A 136 37.02 37.25 31.85
N VAL A 137 36.07 38.14 32.08
CA VAL A 137 36.08 39.50 31.53
C VAL A 137 37.31 40.27 32.02
N PHE A 138 37.67 40.16 33.29
CA PHE A 138 38.87 40.79 33.84
C PHE A 138 40.16 40.22 33.22
N VAL A 139 40.25 38.90 33.06
CA VAL A 139 41.40 38.25 32.40
C VAL A 139 41.47 38.66 30.94
N GLU A 140 40.34 38.73 30.24
CA GLU A 140 40.26 39.15 28.84
C GLU A 140 40.64 40.62 28.68
N GLU A 141 40.17 41.52 29.54
CA GLU A 141 40.54 42.93 29.57
C GLU A 141 42.03 43.13 29.90
N ALA A 142 42.57 42.35 30.85
CA ALA A 142 44.00 42.36 31.17
C ALA A 142 44.88 41.80 30.03
N LEU A 143 44.35 40.86 29.23
CA LEU A 143 45.00 40.30 28.05
C LEU A 143 44.68 41.05 26.75
N SER A 144 43.81 42.07 26.80
CA SER A 144 43.44 42.92 25.65
C SER A 144 44.55 43.85 25.18
N THR A 145 45.72 43.79 25.83
CA THR A 145 46.93 44.49 25.38
C THR A 145 47.80 43.46 24.65
N ASP A 146 47.85 43.59 23.32
CA ASP A 146 48.68 42.88 22.34
C ASP A 146 48.26 41.45 21.93
N GLU A 147 47.62 41.36 20.75
CA GLU A 147 47.69 40.26 19.76
C GLU A 147 47.75 38.79 20.28
N VAL A 148 46.97 38.43 21.28
CA VAL A 148 47.05 37.09 21.92
C VAL A 148 46.41 35.95 21.11
N PHE A 149 45.66 36.25 20.04
CA PHE A 149 45.03 35.23 19.17
C PHE A 149 45.62 35.18 17.76
N THR A 150 46.94 35.31 17.65
CA THR A 150 47.64 35.02 16.40
C THR A 150 48.03 33.54 16.35
N VAL A 151 47.76 32.90 15.22
CA VAL A 151 48.19 31.52 14.99
C VAL A 151 49.70 31.56 14.75
N PRO A 152 50.50 30.63 15.31
CA PRO A 152 51.95 30.63 15.07
C PRO A 152 52.28 30.63 13.58
N ASP A 153 53.29 31.40 13.19
CA ASP A 153 53.76 31.47 11.79
C ASP A 153 53.98 30.05 11.23
N GLY A 154 53.31 29.73 10.12
CA GLY A 154 53.42 28.43 9.47
C GLY A 154 52.51 27.33 10.04
N TYR A 155 51.58 27.62 10.97
CA TYR A 155 50.63 26.64 11.52
C TYR A 155 49.83 25.93 10.41
N PHE A 156 49.29 26.70 9.46
CA PHE A 156 48.47 26.15 8.40
C PHE A 156 49.30 25.35 7.38
N GLU A 157 50.52 25.77 7.09
CA GLU A 157 51.47 25.06 6.24
C GLU A 157 51.87 23.71 6.86
N GLN A 158 52.18 23.70 8.16
CA GLN A 158 52.51 22.47 8.90
C GLN A 158 51.31 21.54 9.03
N LEU A 159 50.11 22.09 9.26
CA LEU A 159 48.87 21.33 9.32
C LEU A 159 48.57 20.69 7.96
N ASN A 160 48.69 21.46 6.87
CA ASN A 160 48.46 20.96 5.52
C ASN A 160 49.48 19.88 5.13
N ALA A 161 50.77 20.10 5.44
CA ALA A 161 51.80 19.08 5.25
C ALA A 161 51.53 17.79 6.06
N LYS A 162 51.04 17.92 7.30
CA LYS A 162 50.66 16.78 8.14
C LYS A 162 49.43 16.05 7.61
N ILE A 163 48.45 16.77 7.06
CA ILE A 163 47.26 16.19 6.41
C ILE A 163 47.69 15.42 5.16
N LEU A 164 48.44 16.04 4.25
CA LEU A 164 48.91 15.42 3.01
C LEU A 164 49.78 14.19 3.27
N ASN A 165 50.67 14.22 4.26
CA ASN A 165 51.44 13.04 4.64
C ASN A 165 50.52 11.89 5.11
N LYS A 166 49.49 12.21 5.89
CA LYS A 166 48.54 11.20 6.40
C LYS A 166 47.53 10.71 5.37
N THR A 167 47.18 11.50 4.36
CA THR A 167 46.11 11.17 3.39
C THR A 167 46.64 10.76 2.02
N VAL A 168 47.79 11.29 1.59
CA VAL A 168 48.39 11.04 0.26
C VAL A 168 49.56 10.06 0.35
N THR A 169 50.30 10.03 1.46
CA THR A 169 51.34 9.01 1.75
C THR A 169 50.79 7.83 2.56
N GLN A 170 49.48 7.61 2.52
CA GLN A 170 48.97 6.26 2.75
C GLN A 170 49.20 5.51 1.45
N GLU A 171 50.45 5.05 1.26
CA GLU A 171 50.75 3.96 0.34
C GLU A 171 49.62 2.96 0.50
N THR A 172 48.90 2.71 -0.59
CA THR A 172 47.94 1.64 -0.72
C THR A 172 48.51 0.49 0.08
N VAL A 173 47.88 0.15 1.21
CA VAL A 173 48.22 -1.08 1.89
C VAL A 173 47.91 -2.11 0.82
N GLN A 174 48.96 -2.56 0.13
CA GLN A 174 48.98 -3.74 -0.71
C GLN A 174 48.72 -4.84 0.30
N ARG A 175 47.45 -4.95 0.74
CA ARG A 175 46.93 -6.16 1.31
C ARG A 175 47.14 -7.10 0.15
N LYS A 176 48.24 -7.83 0.26
CA LYS A 176 48.58 -8.97 -0.56
C LYS A 176 47.48 -9.98 -0.24
N GLY A 177 46.28 -9.71 -0.72
CA GLY A 177 45.16 -10.59 -0.74
C GLY A 177 45.63 -11.69 -1.65
N GLY A 178 46.23 -12.71 -1.05
CA GLY A 178 46.52 -13.93 -1.76
C GLY A 178 45.20 -14.38 -2.35
N ILE A 179 45.12 -14.37 -3.68
CA ILE A 179 43.99 -14.94 -4.39
C ILE A 179 44.12 -16.46 -4.16
N ILE A 180 43.55 -16.97 -3.07
CA ILE A 180 43.51 -18.40 -2.82
C ILE A 180 42.42 -18.95 -3.74
N ARG A 181 42.85 -19.68 -4.77
CA ARG A 181 41.96 -20.39 -5.69
C ARG A 181 41.30 -21.54 -4.92
N LEU A 182 40.10 -21.28 -4.39
CA LEU A 182 39.33 -22.25 -3.61
C LEU A 182 38.86 -23.38 -4.56
N MET A 183 39.43 -24.57 -4.40
CA MET A 183 39.00 -25.83 -5.01
C MET A 183 39.13 -25.93 -6.55
N ARG A 184 40.23 -26.54 -7.02
CA ARG A 184 40.27 -27.23 -8.31
C ARG A 184 40.59 -28.71 -8.08
N SER A 185 39.69 -29.41 -7.42
CA SER A 185 39.77 -30.87 -7.36
C SER A 185 39.28 -31.46 -8.68
N THR A 186 40.11 -32.25 -9.35
CA THR A 186 39.73 -33.02 -10.54
C THR A 186 38.76 -34.16 -10.23
N ALA A 187 38.47 -34.43 -8.94
CA ALA A 187 37.51 -35.44 -8.51
C ALA A 187 36.07 -35.12 -8.92
N PHE A 188 35.72 -33.84 -9.09
CA PHE A 188 34.36 -33.45 -9.53
C PHE A 188 34.03 -33.96 -10.95
N LYS A 189 35.06 -34.28 -11.76
CA LYS A 189 34.87 -34.84 -13.10
C LYS A 189 34.38 -36.29 -13.09
N TYR A 190 34.65 -37.03 -12.01
CA TYR A 190 34.24 -38.42 -11.85
C TYR A 190 32.94 -38.54 -11.03
N ALA A 191 32.68 -37.60 -10.13
CA ALA A 191 31.43 -37.53 -9.37
C ALA A 191 30.22 -37.38 -10.30
N THR A 192 30.31 -36.54 -11.33
CA THR A 192 29.22 -36.37 -12.32
C THR A 192 28.92 -37.67 -13.07
N ALA A 193 29.93 -38.41 -13.51
CA ALA A 193 29.74 -39.70 -14.20
C ALA A 193 29.06 -40.75 -13.30
N ALA A 194 29.47 -40.85 -12.03
CA ALA A 194 28.85 -41.77 -11.08
C ALA A 194 27.38 -41.42 -10.80
N CYS A 195 27.05 -40.12 -10.70
CA CYS A 195 25.67 -39.67 -10.55
C CYS A 195 24.81 -40.04 -11.76
N PHE A 196 25.31 -39.89 -12.99
CA PHE A 196 24.57 -40.31 -14.19
C PHE A 196 24.34 -41.83 -14.22
N VAL A 197 25.32 -42.64 -13.79
CA VAL A 197 25.16 -44.10 -13.71
C VAL A 197 24.13 -44.48 -12.64
N LEU A 198 24.13 -43.82 -11.49
CA LEU A 198 23.14 -44.05 -10.43
C LEU A 198 21.73 -43.59 -10.84
N VAL A 199 21.60 -42.44 -11.51
CA VAL A 199 20.31 -41.93 -12.00
C VAL A 199 19.76 -42.81 -13.12
N ALA A 200 20.60 -43.27 -14.06
CA ALA A 200 20.17 -44.20 -15.10
C ALA A 200 19.81 -45.58 -14.52
N GLY A 201 20.60 -46.09 -13.56
CA GLY A 201 20.35 -47.38 -12.92
C GLY A 201 19.10 -47.38 -12.04
N ALA A 202 18.93 -46.35 -11.20
CA ALA A 202 17.73 -46.18 -10.38
C ALA A 202 16.51 -45.82 -11.24
N GLY A 203 16.69 -45.00 -12.28
CA GLY A 203 15.63 -44.63 -13.22
C GLY A 203 15.10 -45.80 -14.04
N PHE A 204 15.95 -46.78 -14.39
CA PHE A 204 15.51 -48.02 -15.05
C PHE A 204 14.81 -48.98 -14.06
N MET A 205 15.28 -49.06 -12.82
CA MET A 205 14.71 -49.94 -11.80
C MET A 205 13.35 -49.45 -11.27
N PHE A 206 13.15 -48.13 -11.22
CA PHE A 206 11.89 -47.51 -10.81
C PHE A 206 11.03 -47.05 -11.98
N TRP A 207 11.34 -47.38 -13.24
CA TRP A 207 10.50 -47.02 -14.37
C TRP A 207 9.17 -47.79 -14.29
N PRO A 208 8.04 -47.16 -13.91
CA PRO A 208 6.77 -47.82 -14.04
C PRO A 208 6.49 -47.89 -15.54
N SER A 209 6.16 -49.06 -16.08
CA SER A 209 5.65 -49.18 -17.45
C SER A 209 4.29 -48.49 -17.53
N THR A 210 4.28 -47.17 -17.64
CA THR A 210 3.09 -46.35 -17.85
C THR A 210 3.20 -45.72 -19.22
N ASN A 211 2.26 -46.10 -20.08
CA ASN A 211 2.08 -45.59 -21.43
C ASN A 211 1.91 -44.07 -21.43
N ASN A 212 2.49 -43.43 -22.45
CA ASN A 212 2.24 -42.08 -22.96
C ASN A 212 1.47 -41.13 -22.02
N VAL A 213 2.21 -40.26 -21.33
CA VAL A 213 1.66 -39.03 -20.79
C VAL A 213 2.24 -37.89 -21.61
N GLU A 214 1.39 -37.27 -22.42
CA GLU A 214 1.69 -36.04 -23.15
C GLU A 214 2.02 -34.91 -22.16
N PRO A 215 2.91 -33.96 -22.53
CA PRO A 215 3.29 -32.87 -21.65
C PRO A 215 2.05 -32.00 -21.35
N ILE A 216 1.67 -31.94 -20.08
CA ILE A 216 0.53 -31.16 -19.59
C ILE A 216 0.86 -29.67 -19.77
N ASN A 217 0.35 -29.06 -20.85
CA ASN A 217 0.25 -27.62 -20.95
C ASN A 217 -0.84 -27.17 -19.97
N ALA A 218 -0.53 -26.26 -19.04
CA ALA A 218 -1.49 -25.77 -18.06
C ALA A 218 -2.77 -25.18 -18.69
N SER A 219 -2.68 -24.72 -19.94
CA SER A 219 -3.82 -24.25 -20.74
C SER A 219 -4.84 -25.36 -21.04
N ASP A 220 -4.40 -26.57 -21.40
CA ASP A 220 -5.33 -27.68 -21.74
C ASP A 220 -6.07 -28.21 -20.52
N TYR A 221 -5.41 -28.21 -19.34
CA TYR A 221 -6.05 -28.58 -18.08
C TYR A 221 -7.12 -27.57 -17.68
N LEU A 222 -6.82 -26.28 -17.81
CA LEU A 222 -7.77 -25.19 -17.55
C LEU A 222 -8.96 -25.26 -18.51
N HIS A 223 -8.74 -25.48 -19.79
CA HIS A 223 -9.83 -25.61 -20.78
C HIS A 223 -10.72 -26.83 -20.51
N LYS A 224 -10.15 -27.95 -20.08
CA LYS A 224 -10.92 -29.16 -19.72
C LYS A 224 -11.80 -28.92 -18.50
N GLU A 225 -11.25 -28.35 -17.43
CA GLU A 225 -11.98 -28.06 -16.19
C GLU A 225 -13.05 -26.96 -16.39
N LEU A 226 -12.77 -25.96 -17.23
CA LEU A 226 -13.77 -24.94 -17.60
C LEU A 226 -14.90 -25.50 -18.48
N SER A 227 -14.60 -26.46 -19.37
CA SER A 227 -15.63 -27.11 -20.20
C SER A 227 -16.59 -28.00 -19.41
N THR A 228 -16.17 -28.46 -18.23
CA THR A 228 -16.98 -29.28 -17.32
C THR A 228 -17.91 -28.47 -16.42
N VAL A 229 -17.76 -27.13 -16.39
CA VAL A 229 -18.72 -26.26 -15.70
C VAL A 229 -19.95 -26.08 -16.59
N PRO A 230 -21.17 -26.43 -16.13
CA PRO A 230 -22.39 -26.23 -16.90
C PRO A 230 -22.57 -24.74 -17.23
N VAL A 231 -22.99 -24.44 -18.47
CA VAL A 231 -23.22 -23.06 -18.94
C VAL A 231 -24.25 -22.33 -18.06
N ASP A 232 -25.20 -23.07 -17.48
CA ASP A 232 -26.21 -22.54 -16.56
C ASP A 232 -25.61 -21.98 -15.26
N ASP A 233 -24.54 -22.60 -14.73
CA ASP A 233 -23.85 -22.14 -13.52
C ASP A 233 -23.00 -20.90 -13.81
N LEU A 234 -22.40 -20.82 -15.00
CA LEU A 234 -21.71 -19.61 -15.46
C LEU A 234 -22.70 -18.45 -15.63
N GLN A 235 -23.88 -18.70 -16.20
CA GLN A 235 -24.92 -17.70 -16.35
C GLN A 235 -25.42 -17.22 -14.98
N LYS A 236 -25.63 -18.14 -14.02
CA LYS A 236 -26.03 -17.79 -12.66
C LYS A 236 -24.95 -17.00 -11.91
N TYR A 237 -23.68 -17.34 -12.09
CA TYR A 237 -22.56 -16.61 -11.50
C TYR A 237 -22.45 -15.20 -12.10
N ILE A 238 -22.55 -15.07 -13.42
CA ILE A 238 -22.55 -13.76 -14.10
C ILE A 238 -23.74 -12.93 -13.64
N GLN A 239 -24.94 -13.50 -13.58
CA GLN A 239 -26.14 -12.80 -13.13
C GLN A 239 -26.05 -12.37 -11.66
N ALA A 240 -25.55 -13.24 -10.78
CA ALA A 240 -25.31 -12.90 -9.38
C ALA A 240 -24.20 -11.84 -9.21
N SER A 241 -23.18 -11.83 -10.07
CA SER A 241 -22.14 -10.81 -10.09
C SER A 241 -22.60 -9.47 -10.68
N MET A 242 -23.64 -9.51 -11.55
CA MET A 242 -24.30 -8.32 -12.10
C MET A 242 -25.36 -7.73 -11.16
N GLU A 243 -26.02 -8.54 -10.33
CA GLU A 243 -26.96 -8.07 -9.31
C GLU A 243 -26.26 -7.36 -8.13
N GLY A 244 -24.96 -7.60 -7.93
CA GLY A 244 -24.16 -6.98 -6.86
C GLY A 244 -23.35 -5.74 -7.27
N VAL A 245 -23.34 -5.36 -8.54
CA VAL A 245 -22.62 -4.18 -9.05
C VAL A 245 -23.61 -3.33 -9.82
N ASP A 246 -23.92 -2.15 -9.29
CA ASP A 246 -24.64 -1.09 -10.01
C ASP A 246 -23.78 -0.61 -11.18
N VAL A 247 -23.92 -1.26 -12.34
CA VAL A 247 -23.18 -0.89 -13.55
C VAL A 247 -23.88 0.26 -14.26
N GLN A 248 -23.78 1.45 -13.70
CA GLN A 248 -23.86 2.71 -14.46
C GLN A 248 -22.51 3.07 -15.10
N HIS A 249 -21.68 2.07 -15.45
CA HIS A 249 -20.55 2.30 -16.34
C HIS A 249 -21.00 2.17 -17.79
N THR A 250 -21.51 3.28 -18.31
CA THR A 250 -21.49 3.56 -19.75
C THR A 250 -20.04 3.61 -20.21
N VAL A 251 -19.51 2.49 -20.71
CA VAL A 251 -18.31 2.49 -21.54
C VAL A 251 -18.72 3.08 -22.87
N ALA A 252 -18.59 4.41 -22.98
CA ALA A 252 -18.64 5.11 -24.24
C ALA A 252 -17.41 4.72 -25.06
N ILE A 253 -17.48 3.58 -25.75
CA ILE A 253 -16.60 3.27 -26.86
C ILE A 253 -17.51 2.92 -28.04
N GLU A 254 -17.70 3.95 -28.87
CA GLU A 254 -18.25 3.94 -30.23
C GLU A 254 -19.71 3.45 -30.40
N ASP A 255 -20.50 4.26 -31.11
CA ASP A 255 -21.94 4.12 -31.39
C ASP A 255 -22.30 2.82 -32.14
N LEU A 256 -22.22 1.68 -31.46
CA LEU A 256 -22.74 0.40 -31.93
C LEU A 256 -23.78 -0.12 -30.93
N PRO A 257 -25.04 -0.33 -31.35
CA PRO A 257 -26.05 -0.87 -30.46
C PRO A 257 -25.64 -2.29 -30.06
N VAL A 258 -25.56 -2.52 -28.74
CA VAL A 258 -25.32 -3.85 -28.15
C VAL A 258 -26.46 -4.77 -28.60
N SER A 259 -26.20 -5.55 -29.63
CA SER A 259 -27.09 -6.59 -30.14
C SER A 259 -26.28 -7.87 -30.28
N GLU A 260 -26.93 -9.00 -30.00
CA GLU A 260 -26.33 -10.34 -30.08
C GLU A 260 -25.68 -10.58 -31.47
N ALA A 261 -26.29 -10.02 -32.53
CA ALA A 261 -25.77 -10.07 -33.89
C ALA A 261 -24.46 -9.28 -34.10
N ALA A 262 -24.28 -8.16 -33.39
CA ALA A 262 -23.05 -7.37 -33.47
C ALA A 262 -21.88 -8.11 -32.79
N PHE A 263 -22.16 -8.80 -31.68
CA PHE A 263 -21.18 -9.61 -30.97
C PHE A 263 -20.74 -10.83 -31.80
N THR A 264 -21.67 -11.54 -32.43
CA THR A 264 -21.32 -12.69 -33.28
C THR A 264 -20.47 -12.30 -34.49
N ASN A 265 -20.74 -11.14 -35.11
CA ASN A 265 -19.93 -10.67 -36.23
C ASN A 265 -18.52 -10.26 -35.79
N ALA A 266 -18.37 -9.60 -34.65
CA ALA A 266 -17.05 -9.21 -34.13
C ALA A 266 -16.17 -10.43 -33.78
N LEU A 267 -16.78 -11.50 -33.25
CA LEU A 267 -16.08 -12.76 -32.99
C LEU A 267 -15.68 -13.48 -34.27
N GLN A 268 -16.53 -13.44 -35.29
CA GLN A 268 -16.24 -14.01 -36.61
C GLN A 268 -15.06 -13.28 -37.27
N GLU A 269 -15.04 -11.94 -37.22
CA GLU A 269 -13.98 -11.10 -37.80
C GLU A 269 -12.62 -11.30 -37.09
N TYR A 270 -12.64 -11.53 -35.77
CA TYR A 270 -11.43 -11.89 -35.02
C TYR A 270 -10.90 -13.28 -35.40
N ALA A 271 -11.78 -14.25 -35.63
CA ALA A 271 -11.41 -15.60 -36.04
C ALA A 271 -10.82 -15.67 -37.46
N GLU A 272 -11.16 -14.72 -38.33
CA GLU A 272 -10.61 -14.61 -39.68
C GLU A 272 -9.26 -13.85 -39.75
N MET A 273 -8.87 -13.17 -38.67
CA MET A 273 -7.58 -12.46 -38.56
C MET A 273 -6.41 -13.34 -38.05
N GLN A 274 -6.66 -14.60 -37.70
CA GLN A 274 -5.63 -15.62 -37.42
C GLN A 274 -5.44 -16.59 -38.58
#